data_AF-A0A969JLL6-F1
#
_entry.id   AF-A0A969JLL6-F1
#
_cell.length_a   1.000
_cell.length_b   1.000
_cell.length_c   1.000
_cell.angle_alpha   90.00
_cell.angle_beta   90.00
_cell.angle_gamma   90.00
#
_symmetry.space_group_name_H-M   'P 1'
#
loop_
_entity.id
_entity.type
_entity.pdbx_description
1 polymer ?
#
loop_
_entity_poly.entity_id
_entity_poly.type
_entity_poly.pdbx_seq_one_letter_code
_entity_poly.pdbx_strand_id
1 'polypeptide(L)'
;MHLTSWTRGICILLLLLPFTVRAAANALAPMVTFVEGKSTLASGGHGYIPAPGVLLRQCDIVQTGPESLVQIEFPDGSRIDLGPDSHFLSDLPAPAGSARAVGPYFLGSGWLKLTVVNRDNAPPYRINTPYFDLVMSSGVAVLNVMDGGRFFIEQGSALALNLSGVQGAGARVNVAANQTYSRKSAESRPDVMNRADPAFVKSMPPSFRDTLPAMHAKIKGPVAQPKPAPDFDYAAVSTWLNTRPELQACVAGDSIRGVQEMLKREGFDVGPVDGILGPRTAAALREFQQQRGLARSGEPDEATLRELNKR
;
A
#
# COMPACT_ATOMS: atom_id res chain seq x y z
N MET A 1 10.59 82.05 19.19
CA MET A 1 11.82 82.18 18.40
C MET A 1 12.69 80.95 18.66
N HIS A 2 13.08 80.26 17.58
CA HIS A 2 14.10 79.18 17.44
C HIS A 2 13.89 77.86 18.22
N LEU A 3 13.51 76.76 17.54
CA LEU A 3 14.35 75.72 16.88
C LEU A 3 15.08 74.85 17.94
N THR A 4 14.92 73.53 18.01
CA THR A 4 15.38 72.54 16.99
C THR A 4 14.70 71.15 17.15
N SER A 5 14.87 70.36 16.09
CA SER A 5 14.29 69.07 15.72
C SER A 5 14.76 67.84 16.53
N TRP A 6 13.97 66.76 16.48
CA TRP A 6 14.49 65.44 16.06
C TRP A 6 13.37 64.48 15.63
N THR A 7 13.59 63.87 14.48
CA THR A 7 12.81 62.77 13.89
C THR A 7 13.13 61.44 14.57
N ARG A 8 12.17 60.50 14.61
CA ARG A 8 12.38 59.04 14.40
C ARG A 8 11.10 58.23 14.57
N GLY A 9 10.92 57.25 13.68
CA GLY A 9 10.31 55.96 14.02
C GLY A 9 8.89 55.71 13.51
N ILE A 10 8.72 55.52 12.20
CA ILE A 10 7.56 54.77 11.68
C ILE A 10 7.79 53.29 12.06
N CYS A 11 6.98 52.79 13.00
CA CYS A 11 6.96 51.38 13.38
C CYS A 11 6.31 50.55 12.26
N ILE A 12 7.10 49.66 11.66
CA ILE A 12 6.61 48.58 10.80
C ILE A 12 5.97 47.54 11.72
N LEU A 13 4.64 47.45 11.68
CA LEU A 13 3.86 46.43 12.37
C LEU A 13 4.01 45.10 11.61
N LEU A 14 4.95 44.26 12.05
CA LEU A 14 5.09 42.87 11.60
C LEU A 14 3.90 42.05 12.14
N LEU A 15 2.94 41.77 11.26
CA LEU A 15 1.84 40.84 11.50
C LEU A 15 2.41 39.42 11.68
N LEU A 16 2.47 38.96 12.93
CA LEU A 16 2.68 37.57 13.30
C LEU A 16 1.44 36.75 12.92
N LEU A 17 1.47 36.13 11.74
CA LEU A 17 0.50 35.09 11.38
C LEU A 17 0.76 33.84 12.24
N PRO A 18 -0.26 33.26 12.89
CA PRO A 18 -0.08 32.04 13.64
C PRO A 18 0.28 30.91 12.69
N PHE A 19 1.42 30.26 12.95
CA PHE A 19 1.74 28.94 12.43
C PHE A 19 0.57 28.02 12.77
N THR A 20 -0.29 27.75 11.80
CA THR A 20 -1.20 26.63 11.92
C THR A 20 -0.33 25.38 11.81
N VAL A 21 -0.12 24.73 12.95
CA VAL A 21 0.33 23.34 13.00
C VAL A 21 -0.69 22.57 12.17
N ARG A 22 -0.29 22.19 10.96
CA ARG A 22 -1.06 21.25 10.14
C ARG A 22 -0.97 19.92 10.86
N ALA A 23 -1.94 19.67 11.74
CA ALA A 23 -2.14 18.37 12.38
C ALA A 23 -2.15 17.30 11.28
N ALA A 24 -1.39 16.24 11.56
CA ALA A 24 -0.99 15.20 10.64
C ALA A 24 -2.15 14.70 9.76
N ALA A 25 -1.87 14.49 8.48
CA ALA A 25 -2.58 13.47 7.75
C ALA A 25 -2.31 12.16 8.49
N ASN A 26 -3.24 11.75 9.37
CA ASN A 26 -3.26 10.39 9.91
C ASN A 26 -3.46 9.48 8.69
N ALA A 27 -2.35 9.03 8.12
CA ALA A 27 -2.37 7.91 7.20
C ALA A 27 -3.04 6.77 7.96
N LEU A 28 -4.08 6.19 7.38
CA LEU A 28 -4.68 4.95 7.86
C LEU A 28 -3.65 3.84 7.67
N ALA A 29 -2.60 3.84 8.49
CA ALA A 29 -1.50 2.89 8.38
C ALA A 29 -2.09 1.48 8.60
N PRO A 30 -2.07 0.60 7.58
CA PRO A 30 -2.60 -0.74 7.73
C PRO A 30 -1.78 -1.50 8.77
N MET A 31 -2.44 -2.20 9.68
CA MET A 31 -1.79 -3.01 10.70
C MET A 31 -2.09 -4.48 10.44
N VAL A 32 -1.06 -5.32 10.39
CA VAL A 32 -1.24 -6.77 10.50
C VAL A 32 -1.75 -7.07 11.91
N THR A 33 -2.91 -7.70 12.03
CA THR A 33 -3.54 -7.98 13.33
C THR A 33 -3.73 -9.46 13.62
N PHE A 34 -3.66 -10.31 12.58
CA PHE A 34 -3.70 -11.75 12.70
C PHE A 34 -2.84 -12.38 11.61
N VAL A 35 -2.14 -13.47 11.96
CA VAL A 35 -1.34 -14.27 11.04
C VAL A 35 -1.51 -15.73 11.43
N GLU A 36 -1.90 -16.56 10.48
CA GLU A 36 -1.94 -18.01 10.56
C GLU A 36 -1.27 -18.60 9.31
N GLY A 37 -0.54 -19.70 9.47
CA GLY A 37 0.19 -20.34 8.38
C GLY A 37 1.50 -19.62 8.01
N LYS A 38 2.10 -20.05 6.89
CA LYS A 38 3.37 -19.53 6.39
C LYS A 38 3.12 -18.27 5.56
N SER A 39 3.77 -17.17 5.93
CA SER A 39 3.72 -15.92 5.18
C SER A 39 5.02 -15.16 5.28
N THR A 40 5.27 -14.29 4.30
CA THR A 40 6.43 -13.41 4.24
C THR A 40 5.97 -11.97 4.05
N LEU A 41 6.74 -11.05 4.62
CA LEU A 41 6.62 -9.61 4.43
C LEU A 41 7.92 -9.13 3.78
N ALA A 42 7.87 -8.66 2.54
CA ALA A 42 8.97 -7.91 1.94
C ALA A 42 8.77 -6.42 2.21
N SER A 43 9.80 -5.76 2.74
CA SER A 43 9.70 -4.37 3.17
C SER A 43 11.06 -3.68 3.03
N GLY A 44 11.15 -2.64 2.20
CA GLY A 44 12.42 -1.94 1.92
C GLY A 44 13.54 -2.85 1.37
N GLY A 45 13.19 -3.86 0.56
CA GLY A 45 14.14 -4.81 0.00
C GLY A 45 14.52 -6.00 0.90
N HIS A 46 14.04 -6.04 2.13
CA HIS A 46 14.33 -7.10 3.10
C HIS A 46 13.12 -7.97 3.37
N GLY A 47 13.37 -9.22 3.78
CA GLY A 47 12.34 -10.17 4.16
C GLY A 47 12.13 -10.23 5.65
N TYR A 48 10.86 -10.37 6.03
CA TYR A 48 10.43 -10.49 7.40
C TYR A 48 9.31 -11.52 7.55
N ILE A 49 9.10 -11.96 8.78
CA ILE A 49 7.95 -12.75 9.20
C ILE A 49 6.89 -11.77 9.71
N PRO A 50 5.71 -11.66 9.05
CA PRO A 50 4.65 -10.78 9.52
C PRO A 50 4.11 -11.27 10.87
N ALA A 51 3.68 -10.33 11.71
CA ALA A 51 3.14 -10.62 13.04
C ALA A 51 2.10 -9.58 13.44
N PRO A 52 1.16 -9.92 14.35
CA PRO A 52 0.23 -8.95 14.92
C PRO A 52 0.95 -7.71 15.50
N GLY A 53 0.44 -6.52 15.18
CA GLY A 53 0.97 -5.23 15.61
C GLY A 53 1.97 -4.59 14.66
N VAL A 54 2.37 -5.28 13.59
CA VAL A 54 3.26 -4.74 12.55
C VAL A 54 2.46 -3.79 11.64
N LEU A 55 2.95 -2.57 11.45
CA LEU A 55 2.41 -1.63 10.46
C LEU A 55 3.00 -1.90 9.08
N LEU A 56 2.15 -1.94 8.07
CA LEU A 56 2.55 -2.02 6.68
C LEU A 56 2.85 -0.61 6.15
N ARG A 57 3.96 -0.51 5.42
CA ARG A 57 4.43 0.70 4.74
C ARG A 57 3.92 0.73 3.30
N GLN A 58 4.13 1.87 2.66
CA GLN A 58 4.01 1.96 1.20
C GLN A 58 4.98 0.97 0.55
N CYS A 59 4.53 0.28 -0.49
CA CYS A 59 5.27 -0.75 -1.23
C CYS A 59 5.64 -2.02 -0.46
N ASP A 60 5.15 -2.20 0.77
CA ASP A 60 5.28 -3.49 1.46
C ASP A 60 4.52 -4.59 0.74
N ILE A 61 5.11 -5.78 0.69
CA ILE A 61 4.53 -6.94 -0.02
C ILE A 61 4.30 -8.05 0.99
N VAL A 62 3.07 -8.52 1.10
CA VAL A 62 2.71 -9.68 1.90
C VAL A 62 2.43 -10.85 0.97
N GLN A 63 3.14 -11.96 1.17
CA GLN A 63 2.88 -13.22 0.48
C GLN A 63 2.38 -14.28 1.47
N THR A 64 1.31 -14.97 1.13
CA THR A 64 0.74 -16.05 1.94
C THR A 64 0.93 -17.39 1.24
N GLY A 65 1.17 -18.45 2.04
CA GLY A 65 1.23 -19.82 1.54
C GLY A 65 -0.15 -20.46 1.36
N PRO A 66 -0.21 -21.75 1.00
CA PRO A 66 -1.45 -22.45 0.62
C PRO A 66 -2.43 -22.67 1.78
N GLU A 67 -1.96 -22.63 3.02
CA GLU A 67 -2.77 -22.82 4.24
C GLU A 67 -2.54 -21.63 5.18
N SER A 68 -2.75 -20.41 4.67
CA SER A 68 -2.39 -19.20 5.39
C SER A 68 -3.50 -18.15 5.35
N LEU A 69 -3.52 -17.34 6.40
CA LEU A 69 -4.46 -16.25 6.59
C LEU A 69 -3.74 -15.08 7.25
N VAL A 70 -3.79 -13.91 6.63
CA VAL A 70 -3.25 -12.67 7.20
C VAL A 70 -4.34 -11.62 7.23
N GLN A 71 -4.66 -11.09 8.41
CA GLN A 71 -5.65 -10.02 8.60
C GLN A 71 -4.93 -8.70 8.76
N ILE A 72 -5.32 -7.73 7.94
CA ILE A 72 -4.81 -6.36 7.94
C ILE A 72 -5.98 -5.43 8.28
N GLU A 73 -5.89 -4.73 9.40
CA GLU A 73 -6.94 -3.79 9.84
C GLU A 73 -6.47 -2.34 9.76
N PHE A 74 -7.44 -1.48 9.46
CA PHE A 74 -7.25 -0.04 9.35
C PHE A 74 -7.81 0.66 10.59
N PRO A 75 -7.27 1.83 10.97
CA PRO A 75 -7.80 2.60 12.11
C PRO A 75 -9.27 3.01 11.97
N ASP A 76 -9.83 3.00 10.76
CA ASP A 76 -11.24 3.29 10.52
C ASP A 76 -12.16 2.06 10.72
N GLY A 77 -11.61 0.90 11.07
CA GLY A 77 -12.35 -0.35 11.26
C GLY A 77 -12.56 -1.18 9.99
N SER A 78 -12.13 -0.70 8.83
CA SER A 78 -12.07 -1.50 7.61
C SER A 78 -10.96 -2.55 7.72
N ARG A 79 -11.01 -3.60 6.90
CA ARG A 79 -9.99 -4.66 6.88
C ARG A 79 -9.80 -5.29 5.50
N ILE A 80 -8.62 -5.87 5.34
CA ILE A 80 -8.23 -6.76 4.24
C ILE A 80 -7.79 -8.08 4.86
N ASP A 81 -8.44 -9.18 4.48
CA ASP A 81 -8.04 -10.54 4.84
C ASP A 81 -7.39 -11.19 3.61
N LEU A 82 -6.14 -11.64 3.73
CA LEU A 82 -5.41 -12.34 2.69
C LEU A 82 -5.50 -13.85 2.95
N GLY A 83 -6.05 -14.58 1.99
CA GLY A 83 -6.19 -16.04 2.07
C GLY A 83 -4.99 -16.77 1.47
N PRO A 84 -5.15 -18.04 1.08
CA PRO A 84 -4.11 -18.82 0.43
C PRO A 84 -3.52 -18.20 -0.84
N ASP A 85 -2.20 -18.40 -1.01
CA ASP A 85 -1.44 -18.11 -2.24
C ASP A 85 -1.57 -16.67 -2.76
N SER A 86 -1.73 -15.72 -1.82
CA SER A 86 -1.94 -14.31 -2.12
C SER A 86 -0.63 -13.55 -2.25
N HIS A 87 -0.54 -12.73 -3.29
CA HIS A 87 0.51 -11.72 -3.45
C HIS A 87 -0.10 -10.35 -3.36
N PHE A 88 0.08 -9.71 -2.20
CA PHE A 88 -0.51 -8.41 -1.89
C PHE A 88 0.58 -7.35 -1.78
N LEU A 89 0.37 -6.19 -2.40
CA LEU A 89 1.22 -5.03 -2.23
C LEU A 89 0.42 -3.86 -1.63
N SER A 90 1.04 -3.24 -0.62
CA SER A 90 0.49 -2.13 0.15
C SER A 90 0.74 -0.78 -0.51
N ASP A 91 -0.31 0.03 -0.66
CA ASP A 91 -0.24 1.46 -0.99
C ASP A 91 0.68 1.83 -2.17
N LEU A 92 0.37 1.32 -3.37
CA LEU A 92 1.01 1.67 -4.63
C LEU A 92 1.08 3.20 -4.79
N PRO A 93 2.27 3.76 -5.09
CA PRO A 93 2.40 5.18 -5.40
C PRO A 93 1.51 5.57 -6.58
N ALA A 94 0.53 6.43 -6.32
CA ALA A 94 -0.35 6.96 -7.35
C ALA A 94 0.29 8.18 -8.05
N PRO A 95 0.17 8.33 -9.37
CA PRO A 95 0.59 9.54 -10.08
C PRO A 95 -0.08 10.79 -9.51
N ALA A 96 0.62 11.93 -9.57
CA ALA A 96 0.06 13.21 -9.16
C ALA A 96 -1.26 13.51 -9.90
N GLY A 97 -2.28 13.96 -9.16
CA GLY A 97 -3.61 14.27 -9.71
C GLY A 97 -4.56 13.07 -9.82
N SER A 98 -4.15 11.87 -9.39
CA SER A 98 -5.05 10.71 -9.28
C SER A 98 -6.19 10.99 -8.30
N ALA A 99 -7.37 10.41 -8.57
CA ALA A 99 -8.49 10.47 -7.65
C ALA A 99 -8.10 9.88 -6.28
N ARG A 100 -8.50 10.56 -5.21
CA ARG A 100 -8.19 10.13 -3.84
C ARG A 100 -8.86 8.77 -3.56
N ALA A 101 -8.09 7.82 -3.05
CA ALA A 101 -8.55 6.52 -2.58
C ALA A 101 -7.80 6.17 -1.28
N VAL A 102 -8.30 5.18 -0.54
CA VAL A 102 -7.48 4.45 0.44
C VAL A 102 -6.81 3.29 -0.30
N GLY A 103 -5.47 3.23 -0.22
CA GLY A 103 -4.65 2.59 -1.24
C GLY A 103 -4.29 3.58 -2.37
N PRO A 104 -3.88 3.09 -3.55
CA PRO A 104 -4.27 1.81 -4.13
C PRO A 104 -3.49 0.61 -3.57
N TYR A 105 -4.21 -0.45 -3.19
CA TYR A 105 -3.60 -1.75 -2.90
C TYR A 105 -3.57 -2.59 -4.17
N PHE A 106 -2.70 -3.59 -4.21
CA PHE A 106 -2.63 -4.48 -5.37
C PHE A 106 -2.67 -5.94 -4.97
N LEU A 107 -3.56 -6.70 -5.60
CA LEU A 107 -3.63 -8.15 -5.49
C LEU A 107 -3.16 -8.78 -6.81
N GLY A 108 -1.93 -9.30 -6.79
CA GLY A 108 -1.31 -9.93 -7.95
C GLY A 108 -1.82 -11.34 -8.23
N SER A 109 -2.10 -12.10 -7.18
CA SER A 109 -2.64 -13.46 -7.22
C SER A 109 -3.35 -13.82 -5.92
N GLY A 110 -4.07 -14.93 -5.90
CA GLY A 110 -4.63 -15.56 -4.70
C GLY A 110 -5.97 -15.01 -4.25
N TRP A 111 -6.22 -15.02 -2.93
CA TRP A 111 -7.49 -14.67 -2.31
C TRP A 111 -7.42 -13.41 -1.44
N LEU A 112 -8.42 -12.55 -1.56
CA LEU A 112 -8.56 -11.37 -0.71
C LEU A 112 -10.02 -11.14 -0.33
N LYS A 113 -10.31 -10.91 0.94
CA LYS A 113 -11.62 -10.41 1.40
C LYS A 113 -11.46 -8.98 1.90
N LEU A 114 -12.23 -8.06 1.33
CA LEU A 114 -12.24 -6.65 1.68
C LEU A 114 -13.53 -6.36 2.44
N THR A 115 -13.41 -5.83 3.65
CA THR A 115 -14.55 -5.27 4.40
C THR A 115 -14.30 -3.78 4.59
N VAL A 116 -15.21 -2.94 4.09
CA VAL A 116 -15.14 -1.48 4.23
C VAL A 116 -16.32 -1.03 5.05
N VAL A 117 -16.08 -0.44 6.21
CA VAL A 117 -17.15 0.13 7.03
C VAL A 117 -17.74 1.37 6.36
N ASN A 118 -18.97 1.74 6.72
CA ASN A 118 -19.55 2.98 6.22
C ASN A 118 -18.79 4.18 6.82
N ARG A 119 -18.33 5.09 5.96
CA ARG A 119 -17.50 6.24 6.34
C ARG A 119 -17.98 7.47 5.59
N ASP A 120 -18.42 8.49 6.33
CA ASP A 120 -18.95 9.71 5.75
C ASP A 120 -17.88 10.49 4.99
N ASN A 121 -18.16 10.80 3.72
CA ASN A 121 -17.29 11.59 2.83
C ASN A 121 -15.83 11.08 2.73
N ALA A 122 -15.58 9.81 3.04
CA ALA A 122 -14.25 9.22 2.96
C ALA A 122 -13.93 8.76 1.54
N PRO A 123 -12.65 8.82 1.12
CA PRO A 123 -12.22 8.19 -0.13
C PRO A 123 -12.53 6.68 -0.15
N PRO A 124 -12.95 6.12 -1.29
CA PRO A 124 -13.21 4.67 -1.37
C PRO A 124 -11.91 3.87 -1.24
N TYR A 125 -12.03 2.61 -0.83
CA TYR A 125 -10.94 1.66 -0.96
C TYR A 125 -10.77 1.25 -2.42
N ARG A 126 -9.53 1.10 -2.85
CA ARG A 126 -9.20 0.59 -4.19
C ARG A 126 -8.27 -0.61 -4.11
N ILE A 127 -8.68 -1.71 -4.74
CA ILE A 127 -7.86 -2.92 -4.97
C ILE A 127 -7.62 -3.07 -6.46
N ASN A 128 -6.38 -2.86 -6.88
CA ASN A 128 -5.93 -3.10 -8.25
C ASN A 128 -5.61 -4.59 -8.43
N THR A 129 -5.87 -5.12 -9.62
CA THR A 129 -5.58 -6.51 -9.98
C THR A 129 -5.05 -6.56 -11.42
N PRO A 130 -4.49 -7.69 -11.88
CA PRO A 130 -4.18 -7.89 -13.29
C PRO A 130 -5.33 -7.73 -14.29
N TYR A 131 -6.58 -7.67 -13.82
CA TYR A 131 -7.76 -7.85 -14.66
C TYR A 131 -8.74 -6.68 -14.57
N PHE A 132 -8.80 -6.00 -13.43
CA PHE A 132 -9.68 -4.88 -13.13
C PHE A 132 -9.20 -4.13 -11.86
N ASP A 133 -9.66 -2.90 -11.68
CA ASP A 133 -9.60 -2.23 -10.37
C ASP A 133 -10.96 -2.30 -9.70
N LEU A 134 -11.00 -2.77 -8.44
CA LEU A 134 -12.20 -2.73 -7.60
C LEU A 134 -12.19 -1.47 -6.76
N VAL A 135 -13.28 -0.71 -6.78
CA VAL A 135 -13.48 0.49 -5.95
C VAL A 135 -14.73 0.31 -5.09
N MET A 136 -14.59 0.44 -3.77
CA MET A 136 -15.68 0.21 -2.82
C MET A 136 -15.68 1.24 -1.68
N SER A 137 -16.83 1.87 -1.44
CA SER A 137 -17.00 2.87 -0.37
C SER A 137 -17.50 2.27 0.95
N SER A 138 -18.27 1.18 0.89
CA SER A 138 -18.71 0.39 2.03
C SER A 138 -19.20 -0.99 1.56
N GLY A 139 -19.15 -1.99 2.43
CA GLY A 139 -19.63 -3.34 2.16
C GLY A 139 -18.55 -4.41 2.29
N VAL A 140 -18.81 -5.57 1.69
CA VAL A 140 -17.92 -6.74 1.76
C VAL A 140 -17.78 -7.36 0.37
N ALA A 141 -16.55 -7.53 -0.07
CA ALA A 141 -16.20 -8.15 -1.34
C ALA A 141 -15.17 -9.27 -1.13
N VAL A 142 -15.34 -10.39 -1.83
CA VAL A 142 -14.35 -11.48 -1.88
C VAL A 142 -13.79 -11.56 -3.30
N LEU A 143 -12.48 -11.52 -3.43
CA LEU A 143 -11.73 -11.53 -4.68
C LEU A 143 -10.91 -12.82 -4.81
N ASN A 144 -10.80 -13.31 -6.04
CA ASN A 144 -9.85 -14.35 -6.40
C ASN A 144 -9.14 -14.02 -7.73
N VAL A 145 -7.83 -14.21 -7.76
CA VAL A 145 -6.94 -13.86 -8.88
C VAL A 145 -6.01 -15.05 -9.16
N MET A 146 -6.53 -16.09 -9.82
CA MET A 146 -5.75 -17.29 -10.16
C MET A 146 -6.06 -17.73 -11.60
N ASP A 147 -7.34 -17.93 -11.92
CA ASP A 147 -7.82 -18.30 -13.26
C ASP A 147 -8.55 -17.13 -13.93
N GLY A 148 -7.84 -16.02 -14.09
CA GLY A 148 -8.45 -14.73 -14.36
C GLY A 148 -8.78 -13.97 -13.08
N GLY A 149 -9.53 -12.88 -13.21
CA GLY A 149 -9.95 -12.06 -12.10
C GLY A 149 -11.43 -12.25 -11.82
N ARG A 150 -11.78 -12.44 -10.54
CA ARG A 150 -13.17 -12.54 -10.11
C ARG A 150 -13.38 -11.87 -8.77
N PHE A 151 -14.57 -11.31 -8.57
CA PHE A 151 -15.03 -10.95 -7.23
C PHE A 151 -16.53 -11.17 -7.05
N PHE A 152 -16.92 -11.42 -5.82
CA PHE A 152 -18.31 -11.52 -5.37
C PHE A 152 -18.58 -10.44 -4.32
N ILE A 153 -19.71 -9.76 -4.43
CA ILE A 153 -20.15 -8.78 -3.43
C ILE A 153 -21.09 -9.47 -2.45
N GLU A 154 -20.61 -9.72 -1.23
CA GLU A 154 -21.44 -10.23 -0.14
C GLU A 154 -22.41 -9.15 0.36
N GLN A 155 -21.93 -7.91 0.48
CA GLN A 155 -22.71 -6.79 1.01
C GLN A 155 -22.35 -5.48 0.33
N GLY A 156 -23.33 -4.59 0.15
CA GLY A 156 -23.13 -3.28 -0.45
C GLY A 156 -23.00 -3.34 -1.98
N SER A 157 -22.06 -2.57 -2.51
CA SER A 157 -21.79 -2.53 -3.95
C SER A 157 -20.37 -2.06 -4.20
N ALA A 158 -19.78 -2.53 -5.30
CA ALA A 158 -18.49 -2.06 -5.78
C ALA A 158 -18.59 -1.61 -7.24
N LEU A 159 -17.60 -0.83 -7.65
CA LEU A 159 -17.38 -0.47 -9.02
C LEU A 159 -16.12 -1.17 -9.53
N ALA A 160 -16.28 -1.99 -10.58
CA ALA A 160 -15.15 -2.51 -11.35
C ALA A 160 -14.77 -1.50 -12.43
N LEU A 161 -13.50 -1.15 -12.51
CA LEU A 161 -12.94 -0.28 -13.53
C LEU A 161 -12.01 -1.10 -14.44
N ASN A 162 -11.97 -0.72 -15.72
CA ASN A 162 -10.94 -1.21 -16.62
C ASN A 162 -9.56 -0.66 -16.19
N LEU A 163 -8.52 -1.43 -16.50
CA LEU A 163 -7.14 -0.99 -16.31
C LEU A 163 -6.85 0.24 -17.17
N SER A 164 -6.11 1.18 -16.61
CA SER A 164 -5.66 2.40 -17.30
C SER A 164 -4.98 2.04 -18.63
N GLY A 165 -5.53 2.53 -19.75
CA GLY A 165 -5.01 2.30 -21.11
C GLY A 165 -5.91 1.47 -22.03
N VAL A 166 -6.91 0.76 -21.49
CA VAL A 166 -7.87 0.00 -22.31
C VAL A 166 -9.10 0.86 -22.64
N GLN A 167 -9.14 1.43 -23.85
CA GLN A 167 -10.33 2.16 -24.33
C GLN A 167 -11.42 1.20 -24.85
N GLY A 168 -12.67 1.39 -24.41
CA GLY A 168 -13.83 0.63 -24.88
C GLY A 168 -15.04 0.67 -23.95
N ALA A 169 -16.23 0.36 -24.49
CA ALA A 169 -17.47 0.23 -23.72
C ALA A 169 -17.34 -0.86 -22.64
N GLY A 170 -17.67 -0.53 -21.38
CA GLY A 170 -17.38 -1.37 -20.20
C GLY A 170 -16.31 -0.79 -19.26
N ALA A 171 -15.88 0.47 -19.47
CA ALA A 171 -14.87 1.15 -18.65
C ALA A 171 -15.17 1.16 -17.14
N ARG A 172 -16.45 1.06 -16.76
CA ARG A 172 -16.96 1.09 -15.39
C ARG A 172 -18.18 0.16 -15.31
N VAL A 173 -18.15 -0.82 -14.41
CA VAL A 173 -19.24 -1.78 -14.19
C VAL A 173 -19.65 -1.73 -12.72
N ASN A 174 -20.90 -1.37 -12.46
CA ASN A 174 -21.47 -1.43 -11.11
C ASN A 174 -21.85 -2.87 -10.79
N VAL A 175 -21.46 -3.34 -9.61
CA VAL A 175 -21.72 -4.70 -9.13
C VAL A 175 -22.30 -4.60 -7.73
N ALA A 176 -23.55 -5.03 -7.58
CA ALA A 176 -24.33 -4.97 -6.35
C ALA A 176 -24.20 -6.26 -5.52
N ALA A 177 -24.72 -6.22 -4.30
CA ALA A 177 -24.80 -7.38 -3.42
C ALA A 177 -25.42 -8.61 -4.12
N ASN A 178 -24.87 -9.78 -3.81
CA ASN A 178 -25.19 -11.07 -4.41
C ASN A 178 -24.86 -11.20 -5.91
N GLN A 179 -24.09 -10.27 -6.49
CA GLN A 179 -23.58 -10.40 -7.85
C GLN A 179 -22.11 -10.84 -7.87
N THR A 180 -21.75 -11.59 -8.91
CA THR A 180 -20.36 -11.97 -9.21
C THR A 180 -19.90 -11.27 -10.47
N TYR A 181 -18.74 -10.62 -10.43
CA TYR A 181 -18.03 -10.11 -11.59
C TYR A 181 -16.88 -11.04 -11.94
N SER A 182 -16.67 -11.33 -13.23
CA SER A 182 -15.51 -12.10 -13.66
C SER A 182 -14.94 -11.62 -14.99
N ARG A 183 -13.64 -11.85 -15.18
CA ARG A 183 -12.90 -11.45 -16.36
C ARG A 183 -11.71 -12.39 -16.60
N LYS A 184 -11.58 -12.92 -17.81
CA LYS A 184 -10.53 -13.91 -18.16
C LYS A 184 -9.16 -13.28 -18.40
N SER A 185 -9.13 -12.10 -19.04
CA SER A 185 -7.93 -11.31 -19.31
C SER A 185 -8.23 -9.80 -19.24
N ALA A 186 -7.20 -8.97 -19.21
CA ALA A 186 -7.31 -7.51 -19.20
C ALA A 186 -7.98 -6.91 -20.45
N GLU A 187 -8.12 -7.68 -21.54
CA GLU A 187 -8.74 -7.28 -22.80
C GLU A 187 -10.12 -7.92 -22.99
N SER A 188 -10.38 -9.05 -22.32
CA SER A 188 -11.66 -9.77 -22.43
C SER A 188 -12.83 -8.93 -21.91
N ARG A 189 -14.04 -9.15 -22.46
CA ARG A 189 -15.25 -8.52 -21.90
C ARG A 189 -15.54 -9.10 -20.52
N PRO A 190 -15.95 -8.27 -19.55
CA PRO A 190 -16.38 -8.78 -18.25
C PRO A 190 -17.75 -9.47 -18.35
N ASP A 191 -17.98 -10.40 -17.42
CA ASP A 191 -19.27 -11.06 -17.18
C ASP A 191 -19.78 -10.71 -15.77
N VAL A 192 -21.08 -10.48 -15.64
CA VAL A 192 -21.74 -10.18 -14.37
C VAL A 192 -22.92 -11.12 -14.16
N MET A 193 -22.84 -11.94 -13.13
CA MET A 193 -23.87 -12.90 -12.76
C MET A 193 -24.70 -12.37 -11.60
N ASN A 194 -26.04 -12.50 -11.68
CA ASN A 194 -26.98 -12.14 -10.60
C ASN A 194 -27.06 -13.21 -9.49
N ARG A 195 -25.92 -13.81 -9.14
CA ARG A 195 -25.74 -14.79 -8.07
C ARG A 195 -24.26 -14.97 -7.78
N ALA A 196 -23.96 -15.63 -6.66
CA ALA A 196 -22.64 -16.21 -6.45
C ALA A 196 -22.37 -17.30 -7.50
N ASP A 197 -21.20 -17.29 -8.14
CA ASP A 197 -20.77 -18.40 -9.00
C ASP A 197 -20.52 -19.66 -8.12
N PRO A 198 -21.21 -20.79 -8.37
CA PRO A 198 -21.03 -22.02 -7.60
C PRO A 198 -19.57 -22.52 -7.56
N ALA A 199 -18.82 -22.36 -8.65
CA ALA A 199 -17.42 -22.78 -8.69
C ALA A 199 -16.56 -21.89 -7.78
N PHE A 200 -16.83 -20.58 -7.76
CA PHE A 200 -16.16 -19.62 -6.88
C PHE A 200 -16.46 -19.90 -5.41
N VAL A 201 -17.73 -20.14 -5.05
CA VAL A 201 -18.12 -20.45 -3.67
C VAL A 201 -17.48 -21.76 -3.21
N LYS A 202 -17.42 -22.76 -4.09
CA LYS A 202 -16.78 -24.06 -3.79
C LYS A 202 -15.29 -23.91 -3.50
N SER A 203 -14.57 -23.06 -4.25
CA SER A 203 -13.14 -22.82 -4.05
C SER A 203 -12.83 -21.78 -2.97
N MET A 204 -13.83 -21.04 -2.49
CA MET A 204 -13.65 -20.02 -1.45
C MET A 204 -13.06 -20.63 -0.16
N PRO A 205 -11.98 -20.04 0.38
CA PRO A 205 -11.37 -20.47 1.64
C PRO A 205 -12.40 -20.50 2.77
N PRO A 206 -12.38 -21.52 3.65
CA PRO A 206 -13.32 -21.60 4.77
C PRO A 206 -13.29 -20.35 5.66
N SER A 207 -12.09 -19.81 5.92
CA SER A 207 -11.87 -18.60 6.72
C SER A 207 -12.55 -17.35 6.16
N PHE A 208 -12.97 -17.36 4.88
CA PHE A 208 -13.66 -16.23 4.26
C PHE A 208 -15.18 -16.34 4.33
N ARG A 209 -15.72 -17.53 4.64
CA ARG A 209 -17.16 -17.73 4.81
C ARG A 209 -17.65 -17.18 6.14
N ASP A 210 -16.79 -17.24 7.15
CA ASP A 210 -17.03 -16.67 8.46
C ASP A 210 -16.36 -15.30 8.58
N THR A 211 -17.01 -14.39 9.30
CA THR A 211 -16.40 -13.09 9.60
C THR A 211 -15.47 -13.25 10.79
N LEU A 212 -14.16 -13.08 10.57
CA LEU A 212 -13.19 -12.97 11.65
C LEU A 212 -13.55 -11.76 12.56
N PRO A 213 -13.38 -11.88 13.88
CA PRO A 213 -13.58 -10.74 14.77
C PRO A 213 -12.53 -9.65 14.48
N ALA A 214 -12.92 -8.39 14.66
CA ALA A 214 -11.95 -7.30 14.63
C ALA A 214 -10.95 -7.43 15.79
N MET A 215 -9.66 -7.24 15.49
CA MET A 215 -8.54 -7.48 16.40
C MET A 215 -7.74 -6.21 16.70
N HIS A 216 -7.84 -5.13 15.90
CA HIS A 216 -7.08 -3.90 16.06
C HIS A 216 -7.21 -3.31 17.47
N ALA A 217 -8.43 -3.19 17.98
CA ALA A 217 -8.69 -2.67 19.32
C ALA A 217 -8.14 -3.55 20.47
N LYS A 218 -7.81 -4.82 20.18
CA LYS A 218 -7.25 -5.75 21.17
C LYS A 218 -5.73 -5.70 21.23
N ILE A 219 -5.07 -5.21 20.18
CA ILE A 219 -3.62 -5.04 20.15
C ILE A 219 -3.27 -3.80 20.97
N LYS A 220 -2.56 -4.03 22.07
CA LYS A 220 -2.13 -2.98 23.00
C LYS A 220 -0.60 -2.92 23.01
N GLY A 221 -0.06 -1.72 23.22
CA GLY A 221 1.38 -1.50 23.34
C GLY A 221 1.99 -0.83 22.11
N PRO A 222 3.32 -0.74 22.04
CA PRO A 222 4.02 -0.12 20.92
C PRO A 222 3.83 -0.92 19.63
N VAL A 223 4.02 -0.26 18.49
CA VAL A 223 4.06 -0.90 17.16
C VAL A 223 5.10 -2.02 17.18
N ALA A 224 4.68 -3.21 16.75
CA ALA A 224 5.56 -4.38 16.72
C ALA A 224 6.55 -4.26 15.55
N GLN A 225 7.79 -4.67 15.79
CA GLN A 225 8.80 -4.82 14.74
C GLN A 225 8.78 -6.26 14.24
N PRO A 226 8.70 -6.50 12.92
CA PRO A 226 8.67 -7.86 12.39
C PRO A 226 10.06 -8.50 12.50
N LYS A 227 10.10 -9.82 12.66
CA LYS A 227 11.38 -10.56 12.76
C LYS A 227 11.97 -10.75 11.36
N PRO A 228 13.30 -10.63 11.18
CA PRO A 228 13.93 -10.94 9.89
C PRO A 228 13.62 -12.36 9.43
N ALA A 229 13.38 -12.53 8.13
CA ALA A 229 13.24 -13.83 7.48
C ALA A 229 14.58 -14.16 6.78
N PRO A 230 15.43 -15.03 7.36
CA PRO A 230 16.78 -15.28 6.83
C PRO A 230 16.77 -15.94 5.44
N ASP A 231 15.74 -16.73 5.13
CA ASP A 231 15.62 -17.46 3.86
C ASP A 231 14.87 -16.68 2.78
N PHE A 232 14.67 -15.37 2.97
CA PHE A 232 13.93 -14.54 2.03
C PHE A 232 14.75 -14.27 0.75
N ASP A 233 14.15 -14.57 -0.40
CA ASP A 233 14.69 -14.25 -1.71
C ASP A 233 13.97 -13.03 -2.32
N TYR A 234 14.64 -11.88 -2.30
CA TYR A 234 14.12 -10.68 -2.95
C TYR A 234 14.07 -10.82 -4.48
N ALA A 235 14.88 -11.68 -5.10
CA ALA A 235 14.89 -11.83 -6.54
C ALA A 235 13.51 -12.31 -7.04
N ALA A 236 12.91 -13.28 -6.36
CA ALA A 236 11.55 -13.76 -6.62
C ALA A 236 10.51 -12.63 -6.59
N VAL A 237 10.57 -11.75 -5.57
CA VAL A 237 9.69 -10.58 -5.45
C VAL A 237 9.94 -9.59 -6.59
N SER A 238 11.20 -9.31 -6.90
CA SER A 238 11.56 -8.38 -7.97
C SER A 238 11.10 -8.84 -9.35
N THR A 239 11.12 -10.15 -9.63
CA THR A 239 10.59 -10.70 -10.89
C THR A 239 9.12 -10.37 -11.04
N TRP A 240 8.33 -10.56 -9.97
CA TRP A 240 6.92 -10.21 -9.97
C TRP A 240 6.69 -8.71 -10.20
N LEU A 241 7.38 -7.84 -9.45
CA LEU A 241 7.23 -6.39 -9.62
C LEU A 241 7.62 -5.90 -11.02
N ASN A 242 8.65 -6.48 -11.63
CA ASN A 242 9.11 -6.10 -12.96
C ASN A 242 8.19 -6.59 -14.08
N THR A 243 7.27 -7.52 -13.81
CA THR A 243 6.32 -7.99 -14.83
C THR A 243 5.32 -6.92 -15.25
N ARG A 244 5.18 -5.82 -14.49
CA ARG A 244 4.15 -4.80 -14.74
C ARG A 244 4.65 -3.37 -14.54
N PRO A 245 4.43 -2.47 -15.53
CA PRO A 245 4.82 -1.07 -15.43
C PRO A 245 4.24 -0.35 -14.20
N GLU A 246 2.99 -0.62 -13.84
CA GLU A 246 2.34 0.02 -12.69
C GLU A 246 2.97 -0.33 -11.34
N LEU A 247 3.67 -1.46 -11.25
CA LEU A 247 4.37 -1.89 -10.03
C LEU A 247 5.82 -1.36 -9.97
N GLN A 248 6.35 -0.82 -11.06
CA GLN A 248 7.74 -0.34 -11.12
C GLN A 248 8.01 0.81 -10.16
N ALA A 249 7.00 1.59 -9.77
CA ALA A 249 7.13 2.62 -8.74
C ALA A 249 7.61 2.03 -7.40
N CYS A 250 7.21 0.79 -7.07
CA CYS A 250 7.67 0.08 -5.89
C CYS A 250 8.99 -0.68 -6.10
N VAL A 251 9.41 -0.88 -7.35
CA VAL A 251 10.79 -1.29 -7.66
C VAL A 251 11.73 -0.11 -7.42
N ALA A 252 11.37 1.10 -7.82
CA ALA A 252 12.28 2.26 -7.79
C ALA A 252 12.38 2.96 -6.43
N GLY A 253 11.35 2.92 -5.59
CA GLY A 253 11.37 3.52 -4.25
C GLY A 253 12.06 2.64 -3.20
N ASP A 254 11.82 1.33 -3.24
CA ASP A 254 12.20 0.42 -2.15
C ASP A 254 13.28 -0.59 -2.55
N SER A 255 13.57 -0.77 -3.86
CA SER A 255 14.72 -1.59 -4.22
C SER A 255 16.00 -0.85 -3.89
N ILE A 256 16.99 -1.60 -3.43
CA ILE A 256 18.33 -1.07 -3.20
C ILE A 256 18.89 -0.39 -4.45
N ARG A 257 18.51 -0.86 -5.65
CA ARG A 257 18.93 -0.23 -6.90
C ARG A 257 18.36 1.18 -7.03
N GLY A 258 17.07 1.33 -6.77
CA GLY A 258 16.40 2.63 -6.79
C GLY A 258 16.98 3.59 -5.75
N VAL A 259 17.19 3.10 -4.52
CA VAL A 259 17.89 3.83 -3.45
C VAL A 259 19.29 4.25 -3.90
N GLN A 260 20.06 3.35 -4.50
CA GLN A 260 21.38 3.64 -5.06
C GLN A 260 21.31 4.74 -6.13
N GLU A 261 20.36 4.68 -7.04
CA GLU A 261 20.16 5.70 -8.08
C GLU A 261 19.79 7.07 -7.47
N MET A 262 18.90 7.10 -6.48
CA MET A 262 18.46 8.33 -5.82
C MET A 262 19.60 8.97 -5.04
N LEU A 263 20.31 8.20 -4.22
CA LEU A 263 21.49 8.65 -3.48
C LEU A 263 22.59 9.15 -4.43
N LYS A 264 22.83 8.43 -5.54
CA LYS A 264 23.78 8.86 -6.56
C LYS A 264 23.35 10.17 -7.23
N ARG A 265 22.05 10.36 -7.51
CA ARG A 265 21.50 11.62 -8.03
C ARG A 265 21.61 12.77 -7.02
N GLU A 266 21.61 12.47 -5.73
CA GLU A 266 21.83 13.43 -4.64
C GLU A 266 23.33 13.69 -4.37
N GLY A 267 24.24 12.98 -5.06
CA GLY A 267 25.68 13.19 -4.98
C GLY A 267 26.42 12.28 -4.00
N PHE A 268 25.76 11.26 -3.44
CA PHE A 268 26.39 10.31 -2.52
C PHE A 268 27.04 9.14 -3.27
N ASP A 269 28.16 8.64 -2.72
CA ASP A 269 28.89 7.52 -3.30
C ASP A 269 28.37 6.17 -2.82
N VAL A 270 27.47 5.59 -3.62
CA VAL A 270 26.92 4.25 -3.38
C VAL A 270 27.76 3.13 -4.00
N GLY A 271 28.80 3.46 -4.78
CA GLY A 271 29.46 2.50 -5.66
C GLY A 271 28.65 2.15 -6.90
N PRO A 272 28.79 0.93 -7.46
CA PRO A 272 27.96 0.45 -8.55
C PRO A 272 26.47 0.40 -8.18
N VAL A 273 25.62 0.77 -9.13
CA VAL A 273 24.15 0.65 -9.00
C VAL A 273 23.76 -0.78 -9.39
N ASP A 274 24.07 -1.72 -8.50
CA ASP A 274 23.90 -3.16 -8.72
C ASP A 274 22.65 -3.73 -8.05
N GLY A 275 22.04 -3.00 -7.12
CA GLY A 275 20.93 -3.46 -6.30
C GLY A 275 21.34 -4.19 -5.02
N ILE A 276 22.59 -4.06 -4.59
CA ILE A 276 23.12 -4.70 -3.38
C ILE A 276 23.37 -3.64 -2.30
N LEU A 277 22.90 -3.90 -1.07
CA LEU A 277 23.16 -3.03 0.08
C LEU A 277 24.58 -3.33 0.62
N GLY A 278 25.58 -2.99 -0.18
CA GLY A 278 26.98 -3.14 0.20
C GLY A 278 27.44 -2.07 1.20
N PRO A 279 28.67 -2.20 1.74
CA PRO A 279 29.23 -1.24 2.69
C PRO A 279 29.21 0.21 2.19
N ARG A 280 29.37 0.43 0.88
CA ARG A 280 29.31 1.76 0.24
C ARG A 280 27.88 2.32 0.23
N THR A 281 26.90 1.55 -0.23
CA THR A 281 25.48 1.94 -0.17
C THR A 281 25.05 2.27 1.26
N ALA A 282 25.42 1.44 2.24
CA ALA A 282 25.10 1.68 3.64
C ALA A 282 25.80 2.93 4.21
N ALA A 283 27.03 3.23 3.78
CA ALA A 283 27.73 4.47 4.16
C ALA A 283 27.05 5.70 3.56
N ALA A 284 26.73 5.67 2.27
CA ALA A 284 25.99 6.73 1.58
C ALA A 284 24.62 6.99 2.24
N LEU A 285 23.90 5.95 2.65
CA LEU A 285 22.66 6.07 3.40
C LEU A 285 22.87 6.79 4.74
N ARG A 286 23.89 6.42 5.52
CA ARG A 286 24.20 7.09 6.80
C ARG A 286 24.58 8.55 6.63
N GLU A 287 25.24 8.89 5.53
CA GLU A 287 25.61 10.27 5.21
C GLU A 287 24.39 11.09 4.78
N PHE A 288 23.55 10.54 3.90
CA PHE A 288 22.29 11.15 3.51
C PHE A 288 21.38 11.39 4.72
N GLN A 289 21.18 10.36 5.54
CA GLN A 289 20.40 10.45 6.78
C GLN A 289 20.93 11.55 7.69
N GLN A 290 22.25 11.62 7.88
CA GLN A 290 22.88 12.68 8.67
C GLN A 290 22.59 14.07 8.08
N GLN A 291 22.74 14.24 6.77
CA GLN A 291 22.50 15.52 6.10
C GLN A 291 21.02 15.96 6.19
N ARG A 292 20.09 15.00 6.24
CA ARG A 292 18.65 15.24 6.39
C ARG A 292 18.17 15.29 7.85
N GLY A 293 19.06 15.13 8.82
CA GLY A 293 18.71 15.13 10.25
C GLY A 293 17.94 13.90 10.71
N LEU A 294 18.09 12.77 10.01
CA LEU A 294 17.49 11.48 10.32
C LEU A 294 18.42 10.62 11.18
N ALA A 295 17.87 9.55 11.78
CA ALA A 295 18.66 8.52 12.43
C ALA A 295 19.56 7.80 11.42
N ARG A 296 20.84 7.62 11.75
CA ARG A 296 21.86 7.04 10.86
C ARG A 296 21.82 5.51 10.87
N SER A 297 20.69 4.91 10.48
CA SER A 297 20.53 3.45 10.41
C SER A 297 21.44 2.82 9.34
N GLY A 298 21.72 3.53 8.25
CA GLY A 298 22.41 2.97 7.09
C GLY A 298 21.55 2.01 6.26
N GLU A 299 20.25 2.00 6.53
CA GLU A 299 19.24 1.25 5.81
C GLU A 299 18.24 2.22 5.16
N PRO A 300 17.60 1.83 4.05
CA PRO A 300 16.52 2.60 3.44
C PRO A 300 15.23 2.49 4.26
N ASP A 301 15.25 3.00 5.49
CA ASP A 301 14.07 3.05 6.36
C ASP A 301 13.02 4.05 5.84
N GLU A 302 11.81 3.99 6.41
CA GLU A 302 10.67 4.79 5.94
C GLU A 302 10.94 6.31 5.95
N ALA A 303 11.68 6.80 6.95
CA ALA A 303 12.05 8.21 7.01
C ALA A 303 13.02 8.58 5.87
N THR A 304 13.98 7.71 5.60
CA THR A 304 14.96 7.87 4.54
C THR A 304 14.32 7.83 3.16
N LEU A 305 13.47 6.84 2.91
CA LEU A 305 12.74 6.69 1.64
C LEU A 305 11.81 7.87 1.38
N ARG A 306 11.12 8.37 2.40
CA ARG A 306 10.32 9.59 2.30
C ARG A 306 11.14 10.79 1.88
N GLU A 307 12.31 11.02 2.50
CA GLU A 307 13.17 12.14 2.11
C GLU A 307 13.73 11.98 0.70
N LEU A 308 14.11 10.76 0.30
CA LEU A 308 14.57 10.48 -1.06
C LEU A 308 13.47 10.74 -2.11
N ASN A 309 12.20 10.47 -1.77
CA ASN A 309 11.04 10.64 -2.66
C ASN A 309 10.50 12.08 -2.73
N LYS A 310 10.97 13.02 -1.91
CA LYS A 310 10.54 14.42 -1.98
C LYS A 310 11.16 15.12 -3.20
N ARG A 311 10.50 15.03 -4.36
CA ARG A 311 10.77 15.86 -5.55
C ARG A 311 9.48 16.20 -6.28
#